data_AF-A0A9E3XRT7-F1
#
_entry.id   AF-A0A9E3XRT7-F1
#
_cell.length_a   1.000
_cell.length_b   1.000
_cell.length_c   1.000
_cell.angle_alpha   90.00
_cell.angle_beta   90.00
_cell.angle_gamma   90.00
#
_symmetry.space_group_name_H-M   'P 1'
#
loop_
_entity.id
_entity.type
_entity.pdbx_description
1 polymer ?
#
loop_
_entity_poly.entity_id
_entity_poly.type
_entity_poly.pdbx_seq_one_letter_code
_entity_poly.pdbx_strand_id
1 'polypeptide(L)'
;MPFYARVNDAIGRVNSALNQLYSYNNYSHPRSEPNNRIRNNARLTIDPAYYELQRGVQEGRWERVSGSNARQALRAAELIRRATYDLSDQPNTGRPANIPMAQRNLRDAVDLLYRARW
;
A
#
# COMPACT_ATOMS: atom_id res chain seq x y z
N MET A 1 -15.50 9.90 -5.56
CA MET A 1 -14.20 10.52 -5.88
C MET A 1 -13.86 10.28 -7.35
N PRO A 2 -13.29 11.24 -8.10
CA PRO A 2 -12.74 11.01 -9.44
C PRO A 2 -11.50 10.09 -9.41
N PHE A 3 -11.11 9.51 -10.56
CA PHE A 3 -9.93 8.63 -10.66
C PHE A 3 -8.64 9.28 -10.12
N TYR A 4 -8.27 10.45 -10.63
CA TYR A 4 -7.05 11.16 -10.21
C TYR A 4 -7.03 11.48 -8.71
N ALA A 5 -8.18 11.80 -8.14
CA ALA A 5 -8.29 12.08 -6.72
C ALA A 5 -8.02 10.80 -5.88
N ARG A 6 -8.52 9.63 -6.29
CA ARG A 6 -8.19 8.35 -5.63
C ARG A 6 -6.72 7.98 -5.77
N VAL A 7 -6.13 8.22 -6.94
CA VAL A 7 -4.69 8.00 -7.17
C VAL A 7 -3.86 8.89 -6.25
N ASN A 8 -4.21 10.18 -6.12
CA ASN A 8 -3.52 11.12 -5.22
C ASN A 8 -3.68 10.73 -3.74
N ASP A 9 -4.88 10.30 -3.32
CA ASP A 9 -5.10 9.81 -1.95
C ASP A 9 -4.27 8.55 -1.66
N ALA A 10 -4.25 7.60 -2.60
CA ALA A 10 -3.41 6.41 -2.50
C ALA A 10 -1.91 6.76 -2.40
N ILE A 11 -1.41 7.72 -3.18
CA ILE A 11 -0.03 8.22 -3.07
C ILE A 11 0.23 8.77 -1.66
N GLY A 12 -0.67 9.59 -1.13
CA GLY A 12 -0.55 10.15 0.22
C GLY A 12 -0.48 9.08 1.31
N ARG A 13 -1.38 8.08 1.24
CA ARG A 13 -1.42 6.96 2.19
C ARG A 13 -0.15 6.10 2.12
N VAL A 14 0.27 5.74 0.91
CA VAL A 14 1.45 4.89 0.72
C VAL A 14 2.72 5.58 1.21
N ASN A 15 2.89 6.88 0.93
CA ASN A 15 4.02 7.66 1.45
C ASN A 15 3.98 7.79 2.99
N SER A 16 2.81 8.02 3.57
CA SER A 16 2.63 8.06 5.03
C SER A 16 3.05 6.74 5.68
N ALA A 17 2.61 5.62 5.12
CA ALA A 17 2.99 4.29 5.61
C ALA A 17 4.49 4.00 5.43
N LEU A 18 5.10 4.41 4.31
CA LEU A 18 6.56 4.31 4.13
C LEU A 18 7.31 5.08 5.22
N ASN A 19 6.88 6.30 5.53
CA ASN A 19 7.48 7.11 6.60
C ASN A 19 7.35 6.45 7.98
N GLN A 20 6.20 5.86 8.27
CA GLN A 20 6.02 5.08 9.50
C GLN A 20 6.98 3.88 9.53
N LEU A 21 7.08 3.12 8.43
CA LEU A 21 7.96 1.95 8.34
C LEU A 21 9.44 2.31 8.38
N TYR A 22 9.86 3.52 8.00
CA TYR A 22 11.25 3.96 8.20
C TYR A 22 11.63 4.11 9.67
N SER A 23 10.65 4.32 10.55
CA SER A 23 10.88 4.32 12.00
C SER A 23 10.93 2.91 12.60
N TYR A 24 10.71 1.86 11.80
CA TYR A 24 10.75 0.47 12.26
C TYR A 24 12.17 0.09 12.69
N ASN A 25 12.32 -0.34 13.95
CA ASN A 25 13.63 -0.68 14.48
C ASN A 25 14.00 -2.13 14.16
N ASN A 26 14.91 -2.31 13.19
CA ASN A 26 15.40 -3.62 12.78
C ASN A 26 16.30 -4.31 13.83
N TYR A 27 16.80 -3.57 14.82
CA TYR A 27 17.66 -4.08 15.90
C TYR A 27 16.88 -4.50 17.15
N SER A 28 15.60 -4.15 17.25
CA SER A 28 14.71 -4.59 18.32
C SER A 28 13.91 -5.83 17.91
N HIS A 29 13.43 -6.60 18.90
CA HIS A 29 12.61 -7.78 18.63
C HIS A 29 11.43 -7.41 17.71
N PRO A 30 11.18 -8.14 16.59
CA PRO A 30 10.13 -7.78 15.62
C PRO A 30 8.74 -7.66 16.22
N ARG A 31 8.46 -8.43 17.28
CA ARG A 31 7.19 -8.41 18.04
C ARG A 31 7.20 -7.48 19.25
N SER A 32 8.21 -6.65 19.42
CA SER A 32 8.19 -5.61 20.45
C SER A 32 7.02 -4.68 20.24
N GLU A 33 6.43 -4.17 21.33
CA GLU A 33 5.27 -3.28 21.27
C GLU A 33 5.47 -2.08 20.32
N PRO A 34 6.64 -1.39 20.29
CA PRO A 34 6.88 -0.30 19.34
C PRO A 34 6.81 -0.74 17.88
N ASN A 35 7.46 -1.86 17.52
CA ASN A 35 7.48 -2.39 16.15
C ASN A 35 6.10 -2.89 15.72
N ASN A 36 5.36 -3.55 16.62
CA ASN A 36 3.97 -3.95 16.36
C ASN A 36 3.08 -2.75 16.10
N ARG A 37 3.23 -1.67 16.86
CA ARG A 37 2.46 -0.42 16.66
C ARG A 37 2.78 0.22 15.32
N ILE A 38 4.06 0.36 14.97
CA ILE A 38 4.50 0.93 13.68
C ILE A 38 3.92 0.12 12.51
N ARG A 39 4.08 -1.20 12.55
CA ARG A 39 3.59 -2.12 11.52
C ARG A 39 2.08 -2.03 11.37
N ASN A 40 1.33 -2.10 12.47
CA ASN A 40 -0.12 -2.07 12.45
C ASN A 40 -0.65 -0.71 11.95
N ASN A 41 -0.03 0.39 12.35
CA ASN A 41 -0.38 1.72 11.85
C ASN A 41 -0.16 1.83 10.33
N ALA A 42 1.00 1.34 9.85
CA ALA A 42 1.29 1.34 8.42
C ALA A 42 0.27 0.51 7.64
N ARG A 43 -0.08 -0.68 8.15
CA ARG A 43 -1.10 -1.55 7.56
C ARG A 43 -2.45 -0.86 7.47
N LEU A 44 -2.94 -0.29 8.58
CA LEU A 44 -4.23 0.40 8.64
C LEU A 44 -4.27 1.65 7.74
N THR A 45 -3.13 2.31 7.53
CA THR A 45 -3.03 3.48 6.65
C THR A 45 -3.27 3.12 5.18
N ILE A 46 -2.71 1.99 4.71
CA ILE A 46 -2.73 1.59 3.30
C ILE A 46 -3.88 0.67 2.92
N ASP A 47 -4.46 -0.06 3.88
CA ASP A 47 -5.52 -1.04 3.64
C ASP A 47 -6.71 -0.46 2.83
N PRO A 48 -7.21 0.78 3.12
CA PRO A 48 -8.29 1.38 2.34
C PRO A 48 -7.91 1.67 0.88
N ALA A 49 -6.63 2.00 0.61
CA ALA A 49 -6.18 2.40 -0.72
C ALA A 49 -6.35 1.29 -1.76
N TYR A 50 -6.17 0.03 -1.35
CA TYR A 50 -6.43 -1.13 -2.21
C TYR A 50 -7.89 -1.15 -2.67
N TYR A 51 -8.83 -1.08 -1.73
CA TYR A 51 -10.26 -1.17 -2.03
C TYR A 51 -10.75 0.02 -2.85
N GLU A 52 -10.24 1.23 -2.59
CA GLU A 52 -10.63 2.42 -3.35
C GLU A 52 -10.17 2.38 -4.81
N LEU A 53 -8.94 1.92 -5.06
CA LEU A 53 -8.42 1.75 -6.42
C LEU A 53 -9.19 0.68 -7.20
N GLN A 54 -9.52 -0.44 -6.56
CA GLN A 54 -10.32 -1.52 -7.15
C GLN A 54 -11.77 -1.09 -7.43
N ARG A 55 -12.41 -0.43 -6.47
CA ARG A 55 -13.79 0.06 -6.61
C ARG A 55 -13.94 1.06 -7.74
N GLY A 56 -12.90 1.88 -8.00
CA GLY A 56 -12.88 2.78 -9.14
C GLY A 56 -13.07 2.08 -10.50
N VAL A 57 -12.54 0.86 -10.64
CA VAL A 57 -12.69 0.03 -11.85
C VAL A 57 -14.10 -0.54 -11.96
N GLN A 58 -14.59 -1.12 -10.87
CA GLN A 58 -15.90 -1.77 -10.83
C GLN A 58 -17.05 -0.80 -11.10
N GLU A 59 -16.93 0.45 -10.65
CA GLU A 59 -17.96 1.47 -10.83
C GLU A 59 -17.99 2.06 -12.26
N GLY A 60 -17.16 1.59 -13.20
CA GLY A 60 -17.07 2.16 -14.55
C GLY A 60 -16.52 3.59 -14.59
N ARG A 61 -16.08 4.14 -13.45
CA ARG A 61 -15.67 5.55 -13.31
C ARG A 61 -14.30 5.87 -13.92
N TRP A 62 -13.78 4.95 -14.74
CA TRP A 62 -12.56 5.09 -15.52
C TRP A 62 -12.86 5.39 -17.00
N GLU A 63 -14.12 5.67 -17.34
CA GLU A 63 -14.63 5.96 -18.70
C GLU A 63 -13.84 7.00 -19.52
N ARG A 64 -13.02 7.85 -18.89
CA ARG A 64 -12.15 8.84 -19.56
C ARG A 64 -10.66 8.67 -19.25
N VAL A 65 -10.28 7.59 -18.60
CA VAL A 65 -8.89 7.28 -18.21
C VAL A 65 -8.28 6.41 -19.30
N SER A 66 -7.04 6.71 -19.68
CA SER A 66 -6.33 5.85 -20.65
C SER A 66 -6.20 4.43 -20.10
N GLY A 67 -6.32 3.42 -20.97
CA GLY A 67 -6.16 2.02 -20.57
C GLY A 67 -4.77 1.70 -19.97
N SER A 68 -3.74 2.51 -20.23
CA SER A 68 -2.43 2.41 -19.58
C SER A 68 -2.46 2.85 -18.11
N ASN A 69 -3.07 3.99 -17.82
CA ASN A 69 -3.09 4.58 -16.47
C ASN A 69 -3.92 3.72 -15.54
N ALA A 70 -5.05 3.25 -16.07
CA ALA A 70 -5.90 2.25 -15.47
C ALA A 70 -5.10 1.00 -15.01
N ARG A 71 -4.35 0.40 -15.94
CA ARG A 71 -3.54 -0.80 -15.63
C ARG A 71 -2.46 -0.53 -14.59
N GLN A 72 -1.83 0.64 -14.61
CA GLN A 72 -0.82 1.01 -13.62
C GLN A 72 -1.44 1.16 -12.22
N ALA A 73 -2.59 1.82 -12.09
CA ALA A 73 -3.31 1.93 -10.82
C ALA A 73 -3.72 0.56 -10.26
N LEU A 74 -4.17 -0.37 -11.11
CA LEU A 74 -4.47 -1.75 -10.69
C LEU A 74 -3.23 -2.52 -10.24
N ARG A 75 -2.11 -2.39 -10.95
CA ARG A 75 -0.83 -2.99 -10.54
C ARG A 75 -0.36 -2.43 -9.20
N ALA A 76 -0.49 -1.12 -9.00
CA ALA A 76 -0.19 -0.49 -7.72
C ALA A 76 -1.09 -1.02 -6.59
N ALA A 77 -2.39 -1.18 -6.86
CA ALA A 77 -3.33 -1.76 -5.89
C ALA A 77 -2.90 -3.18 -5.47
N GLU A 78 -2.46 -4.02 -6.41
CA GLU A 78 -1.96 -5.36 -6.09
C GLU A 78 -0.68 -5.33 -5.25
N LEU A 79 0.23 -4.39 -5.50
CA LEU A 79 1.42 -4.20 -4.66
C LEU A 79 1.05 -3.72 -3.25
N ILE A 80 0.07 -2.82 -3.11
CA ILE A 80 -0.46 -2.39 -1.81
C ILE A 80 -1.05 -3.60 -1.07
N ARG A 81 -1.83 -4.45 -1.74
CA ARG A 81 -2.39 -5.68 -1.15
C ARG A 81 -1.31 -6.62 -0.64
N ARG A 82 -0.24 -6.81 -1.41
CA ARG A 82 0.93 -7.61 -1.00
C ARG A 82 1.65 -7.00 0.20
N ALA A 83 1.84 -5.68 0.21
CA ALA A 83 2.42 -4.99 1.35
C ALA A 83 1.56 -5.15 2.62
N THR A 84 0.24 -5.03 2.53
CA THR A 84 -0.67 -5.30 3.65
C THR A 84 -0.50 -6.72 4.21
N TYR A 85 -0.33 -7.70 3.32
CA TYR A 85 -0.05 -9.08 3.70
C TYR A 85 1.33 -9.24 4.37
N ASP A 86 2.37 -8.62 3.82
CA ASP A 86 3.72 -8.62 4.40
C ASP A 86 3.78 -7.91 5.77
N LEU A 87 2.92 -6.92 6.01
CA LEU A 87 2.76 -6.22 7.29
C LEU A 87 1.87 -6.97 8.30
N SER A 88 1.23 -8.06 7.90
CA SER A 88 0.41 -8.86 8.82
C SER A 88 1.29 -9.89 9.52
N ASP A 89 1.16 -10.00 10.85
CA ASP A 89 1.74 -11.15 11.56
C ASP A 89 0.99 -12.41 11.09
N GLN A 90 1.73 -13.48 10.79
CA GLN A 90 1.13 -14.76 10.46
C GLN A 90 1.35 -15.73 11.62
N PRO A 91 0.57 -15.62 12.71
CA PRO A 91 0.74 -16.46 13.89
C PRO A 91 0.61 -17.96 13.55
N ASN A 92 -0.25 -18.30 12.59
CA ASN A 92 -0.51 -19.68 12.19
C ASN A 92 0.64 -20.32 11.39
N THR A 93 1.54 -19.52 10.78
CA THR A 93 2.66 -20.02 9.98
C THR A 93 4.02 -19.75 10.64
N GLY A 94 4.03 -19.13 11.82
CA GLY A 94 5.24 -18.71 12.53
C GLY A 94 6.04 -17.61 11.81
N ARG A 95 5.56 -17.11 10.65
CA ARG A 95 6.28 -16.14 9.84
C ARG A 95 6.07 -14.72 10.38
N PRO A 96 7.12 -14.02 10.81
CA PRO A 96 7.02 -12.62 11.20
C PRO A 96 6.74 -11.75 9.97
N ALA A 97 6.24 -10.55 10.23
CA ALA A 97 6.03 -9.54 9.18
C ALA A 97 7.32 -9.25 8.41
N ASN A 98 7.21 -9.11 7.08
CA ASN A 98 8.32 -8.86 6.18
C ASN A 98 8.41 -7.37 5.83
N ILE A 99 8.93 -6.58 6.77
CA ILE A 99 9.03 -5.12 6.62
C ILE A 99 9.82 -4.68 5.38
N PRO A 100 10.99 -5.27 5.06
CA PRO A 100 11.73 -4.88 3.85
C PRO A 100 10.94 -5.11 2.56
N MET A 101 10.20 -6.23 2.47
CA MET A 101 9.37 -6.51 1.29
C MET A 101 8.16 -5.59 1.22
N ALA A 102 7.51 -5.30 2.36
CA ALA A 102 6.43 -4.31 2.42
C ALA A 102 6.92 -2.94 1.93
N GLN A 103 8.07 -2.46 2.41
CA GLN A 103 8.66 -1.19 1.97
C GLN A 103 8.96 -1.19 0.46
N ARG A 104 9.51 -2.29 -0.08
CA ARG A 104 9.76 -2.42 -1.52
C ARG A 104 8.46 -2.34 -2.32
N ASN A 105 7.46 -3.15 -1.97
CA ASN A 105 6.16 -3.17 -2.63
C ASN A 105 5.49 -1.80 -2.60
N LEU A 106 5.60 -1.07 -1.48
CA LEU A 106 5.04 0.27 -1.36
C LEU A 106 5.78 1.31 -2.23
N ARG A 107 7.11 1.26 -2.32
CA ARG A 107 7.87 2.15 -3.24
C ARG A 107 7.49 1.90 -4.70
N ASP A 108 7.45 0.64 -5.11
CA ASP A 108 7.06 0.24 -6.46
C ASP A 108 5.60 0.64 -6.75
N ALA A 109 4.71 0.60 -5.75
CA ALA A 109 3.34 1.08 -5.86
C ALA A 109 3.27 2.60 -6.07
N VAL A 110 4.07 3.40 -5.34
CA VAL A 110 4.14 4.85 -5.52
C VAL A 110 4.55 5.21 -6.95
N ASP A 111 5.58 4.55 -7.48
CA ASP A 111 6.04 4.79 -8.85
C ASP A 111 4.95 4.52 -9.88
N LEU A 112 4.20 3.43 -9.70
CA LEU A 112 3.06 3.10 -10.57
C LEU A 112 1.90 4.09 -10.43
N LEU A 113 1.61 4.58 -9.22
CA LEU A 113 0.57 5.58 -8.99
C LEU A 113 0.94 6.93 -9.60
N TYR A 114 2.19 7.35 -9.52
CA TYR A 114 2.66 8.58 -10.19
C TYR A 114 2.53 8.49 -11.71
N ARG A 115 2.81 7.33 -12.30
CA ARG A 115 2.60 7.13 -13.74
C ARG A 115 1.10 7.10 -14.09
N ALA A 116 0.27 6.50 -13.23
CA ALA A 116 -1.18 6.43 -13.44
C ALA A 116 -1.85 7.81 -13.32
N ARG A 117 -1.20 8.78 -12.68
CA ARG A 117 -1.71 10.14 -12.45
C ARG A 117 -1.77 11.01 -13.71
N TRP A 118 -1.14 10.62 -14.83
CA TRP A 118 -1.05 11.42 -16.06
C TRP A 118 -1.54 10.62 -17.25
#